data_AF-A0A0Q8CBI7-F1
#
_entry.id   AF-A0A0Q8CBI7-F1
#
_cell.length_a   1.000
_cell.length_b   1.000
_cell.length_c   1.000
_cell.angle_alpha   90.00
_cell.angle_beta   90.00
_cell.angle_gamma   90.00
#
_symmetry.space_group_name_H-M   'P 1'
#
loop_
_entity.id
_entity.type
_entity.pdbx_description
1 polymer ?
#
loop_
_entity_poly.entity_id
_entity_poly.type
_entity_poly.pdbx_seq_one_letter_code
_entity_poly.pdbx_strand_id
1 'polypeptide(L)'
;MAELTPLGIAALALLAERPMHPYEMYQTLVHRREDRNVKVRPGSLYHAVDRLARAGLVDAVGVDREGNRPERTSYAITDAGRHALDDRVAAMLATPAEEYPEFRHAVAQAHNLPVDEVLALLRSRRTALHDDLDALGLATASIDSKRIPERFWLDVHYQSTMLRAELEWLDTTIERIANGQISWTEAIPHNLTEKNH
;
A
#
# COMPACT_ATOMS: atom_id res chain seq x y z
N MET A 1 -17.56 -5.47 15.57
CA MET A 1 -17.54 -4.27 14.70
C MET A 1 -17.13 -4.70 13.31
N ALA A 2 -17.72 -4.14 12.25
CA ALA A 2 -17.23 -4.39 10.90
C ALA A 2 -15.79 -3.86 10.78
N GLU A 3 -14.88 -4.67 10.25
CA GLU A 3 -13.49 -4.28 10.10
C GLU A 3 -13.38 -3.11 9.10
N LEU A 4 -12.64 -2.06 9.48
CA LEU A 4 -12.39 -0.93 8.59
C LEU A 4 -11.56 -1.40 7.39
N THR A 5 -12.14 -1.29 6.19
CA THR A 5 -11.39 -1.49 4.94
C THR A 5 -10.30 -0.43 4.80
N PRO A 6 -9.19 -0.68 4.08
CA PRO A 6 -8.14 0.32 3.85
C PRO A 6 -8.66 1.67 3.34
N LEU A 7 -9.64 1.65 2.43
CA LEU A 7 -10.25 2.88 1.92
C LEU A 7 -11.14 3.59 2.93
N GLY A 8 -11.74 2.83 3.86
CA GLY A 8 -12.47 3.38 5.01
C GLY A 8 -11.54 4.05 6.02
N ILE A 9 -10.36 3.46 6.27
CA ILE A 9 -9.30 4.08 7.09
C ILE A 9 -8.86 5.41 6.46
N ALA A 10 -8.55 5.42 5.16
CA ALA A 10 -8.17 6.63 4.44
C ALA A 10 -9.26 7.72 4.47
N ALA A 11 -10.53 7.33 4.32
CA ALA A 11 -11.65 8.27 4.42
C ALA A 11 -11.81 8.85 5.83
N LEU A 12 -11.74 8.02 6.88
CA LEU A 12 -11.79 8.50 8.27
C LEU A 12 -10.60 9.40 8.60
N ALA A 13 -9.39 9.07 8.12
CA ALA A 13 -8.20 9.89 8.32
C ALA A 13 -8.37 11.31 7.73
N LEU A 14 -8.91 11.43 6.52
CA LEU A 14 -9.24 12.74 5.96
C LEU A 14 -10.32 13.48 6.74
N LEU A 15 -11.37 12.76 7.17
CA LEU A 15 -12.45 13.35 7.96
C LEU A 15 -12.02 13.77 9.36
N ALA A 16 -10.95 13.17 9.89
CA ALA A 16 -10.31 13.59 11.13
C ALA A 16 -9.54 14.92 10.99
N GLU A 17 -9.20 15.34 9.77
CA GLU A 17 -8.64 16.67 9.50
C GLU A 17 -9.74 17.74 9.43
N ARG A 18 -10.84 17.44 8.72
CA ARG A 18 -12.01 18.32 8.56
C ARG A 18 -13.16 17.61 7.86
N PRO A 19 -14.40 18.14 7.94
CA PRO A 19 -15.50 17.68 7.11
C PRO A 19 -15.20 17.79 5.62
N MET A 20 -15.59 16.77 4.84
CA MET A 20 -15.37 16.71 3.39
C MET A 20 -16.51 15.98 2.67
N HIS A 21 -16.72 16.33 1.40
CA HIS A 21 -17.54 15.53 0.49
C HIS A 21 -16.70 14.38 -0.12
N PRO A 22 -17.26 13.18 -0.42
CA PRO A 22 -16.47 12.07 -0.94
C PRO A 22 -15.70 12.37 -2.25
N TYR A 23 -16.23 13.24 -3.11
CA TYR A 23 -15.49 13.73 -4.29
C TYR A 23 -14.22 14.50 -3.89
N GLU A 24 -14.30 15.35 -2.88
CA GLU A 24 -13.16 16.13 -2.39
C GLU A 24 -12.14 15.22 -1.70
N MET A 25 -12.61 14.22 -0.95
CA MET A 25 -11.74 13.16 -0.42
C MET A 25 -10.98 12.46 -1.55
N TYR A 26 -11.68 12.06 -2.62
CA TYR A 26 -11.05 11.44 -3.79
C TYR A 26 -9.96 12.33 -4.39
N GLN A 27 -10.25 13.60 -4.63
CA GLN A 27 -9.28 14.55 -5.17
C GLN A 27 -8.07 14.72 -4.24
N THR A 28 -8.31 14.76 -2.93
CA THR A 28 -7.26 14.91 -1.92
C THR A 28 -6.36 13.67 -1.86
N LEU A 29 -6.94 12.46 -1.85
CA LEU A 29 -6.19 11.20 -1.87
C LEU A 29 -5.29 11.10 -3.10
N VAL A 30 -5.84 11.40 -4.29
CA VAL A 30 -5.06 11.38 -5.55
C VAL A 30 -3.98 12.45 -5.54
N HIS A 31 -4.29 13.66 -5.07
CA HIS A 31 -3.32 14.75 -5.00
C HIS A 31 -2.15 14.44 -4.06
N ARG A 32 -2.42 13.79 -2.92
CA ARG A 32 -1.42 13.37 -1.93
C ARG A 32 -0.68 12.09 -2.31
N ARG A 33 -1.00 11.48 -3.45
CA ARG A 33 -0.46 10.19 -3.89
C ARG A 33 -0.74 9.05 -2.90
N GLU A 34 -1.87 9.10 -2.20
CA GLU A 34 -2.32 8.02 -1.31
C GLU A 34 -2.68 6.75 -2.10
N ASP A 35 -2.80 6.85 -3.42
CA ASP A 35 -2.93 5.71 -4.34
C ASP A 35 -1.74 4.74 -4.29
N ARG A 36 -0.63 5.13 -3.64
CA ARG A 36 0.49 4.25 -3.28
C ARG A 36 0.15 3.27 -2.15
N ASN A 37 -0.66 3.69 -1.18
CA ASN A 37 -0.99 2.92 0.02
C ASN A 37 -2.31 2.17 -0.13
N VAL A 38 -3.27 2.74 -0.86
CA VAL A 38 -4.58 2.13 -1.08
C VAL A 38 -5.09 2.39 -2.49
N LYS A 39 -5.67 1.36 -3.11
CA LYS A 39 -6.31 1.52 -4.42
C LYS A 39 -7.55 2.41 -4.31
N VAL A 40 -7.44 3.66 -4.79
CA VAL A 40 -8.54 4.62 -4.75
C VAL A 40 -9.34 4.57 -6.06
N ARG A 41 -10.62 4.22 -5.98
CA ARG A 41 -11.59 4.35 -7.07
C ARG A 41 -12.76 5.21 -6.58
N PRO A 42 -13.29 6.16 -7.38
CA PRO A 42 -14.37 7.04 -6.94
C PRO A 42 -15.55 6.26 -6.37
N GLY A 43 -16.14 5.35 -7.15
CA GLY A 43 -17.30 4.55 -6.70
C GLY A 43 -17.03 3.76 -5.42
N SER A 44 -15.84 3.16 -5.29
CA SER A 44 -15.44 2.43 -4.08
C SER A 44 -15.34 3.34 -2.87
N LEU A 45 -14.89 4.59 -3.03
CA LEU A 45 -14.80 5.57 -1.95
C LEU A 45 -16.19 6.02 -1.49
N TYR A 46 -17.10 6.32 -2.42
CA TYR A 46 -18.50 6.61 -2.06
C TYR A 46 -19.14 5.47 -1.28
N HIS A 47 -18.96 4.22 -1.74
CA HIS A 47 -19.44 3.04 -1.02
C HIS A 47 -18.77 2.86 0.35
N ALA A 48 -17.48 3.19 0.48
CA ALA A 48 -16.79 3.14 1.76
C ALA A 48 -17.40 4.16 2.74
N VAL A 49 -17.59 5.41 2.32
CA VAL A 49 -18.21 6.47 3.16
C VAL A 49 -19.64 6.11 3.57
N ASP A 50 -20.45 5.58 2.64
CA ASP A 50 -21.80 5.13 2.96
C ASP A 50 -21.83 4.01 4.02
N ARG A 51 -20.88 3.07 3.97
CA ARG A 51 -20.74 2.04 5.01
C ARG A 51 -20.32 2.63 6.36
N LEU A 52 -19.41 3.62 6.35
CA LEU A 52 -19.01 4.32 7.57
C LEU A 52 -20.21 5.05 8.20
N ALA A 53 -21.04 5.70 7.38
CA ALA A 53 -22.24 6.40 7.84
C ALA A 53 -23.26 5.44 8.44
N ARG A 54 -23.55 4.32 7.74
CA ARG A 54 -24.42 3.25 8.27
C ARG A 54 -23.90 2.62 9.56
N ALA A 55 -22.59 2.66 9.79
CA ALA A 55 -21.95 2.18 11.01
C ALA A 55 -21.88 3.25 12.12
N GLY A 56 -22.38 4.47 11.90
CA GLY A 56 -22.33 5.59 12.87
C GLY A 56 -20.92 6.14 13.10
N LEU A 57 -19.98 5.88 12.19
CA LEU A 57 -18.60 6.36 12.28
C LEU A 57 -18.41 7.74 11.66
N VAL A 58 -19.36 8.18 10.83
CA VAL A 58 -19.41 9.52 10.24
C VAL A 58 -20.86 10.01 10.18
N ASP A 59 -21.07 11.31 10.32
CA ASP A 59 -22.38 11.96 10.22
C ASP A 59 -22.41 12.94 9.04
N ALA A 60 -23.56 13.08 8.40
CA ALA A 60 -23.78 14.11 7.39
C ALA A 60 -23.93 15.48 8.09
N VAL A 61 -23.07 16.44 7.77
CA VAL A 61 -23.01 17.75 8.46
C VAL A 61 -23.34 18.96 7.59
N GLY A 62 -23.59 18.76 6.29
CA GLY A 62 -24.00 19.85 5.42
C GLY A 62 -24.35 19.37 4.01
N VAL A 63 -25.28 20.08 3.38
CA VAL A 63 -25.56 19.97 1.95
C VAL A 63 -25.22 21.32 1.33
N ASP A 64 -24.01 21.43 0.76
CA ASP A 64 -23.68 22.64 0.02
C ASP A 64 -24.29 22.55 -1.38
N ARG A 65 -25.09 23.57 -1.73
CA ARG A 65 -25.55 23.82 -3.10
C ARG A 65 -24.71 24.95 -3.69
N GLU A 66 -23.69 24.60 -4.47
CA GLU A 66 -23.07 25.55 -5.40
C GLU A 66 -23.84 25.57 -6.73
N GLY A 67 -24.71 26.56 -6.89
CA GLY A 67 -25.42 26.82 -8.15
C GLY A 67 -26.40 25.72 -8.56
N ASN A 68 -26.40 25.36 -9.86
CA ASN A 68 -27.33 24.38 -10.46
C ASN A 68 -26.81 22.92 -10.40
N ARG A 69 -25.87 22.62 -9.50
CA ARG A 69 -25.29 21.27 -9.34
C ARG A 69 -26.10 20.46 -8.32
N PRO A 70 -26.11 19.12 -8.43
CA PRO A 70 -26.77 18.26 -7.45
C PRO A 70 -26.19 18.47 -6.05
N GLU A 71 -27.05 18.27 -5.05
CA GLU A 71 -26.72 18.35 -3.62
C GLU A 71 -25.47 17.54 -3.28
N ARG A 72 -24.51 18.18 -2.61
CA ARG A 72 -23.27 17.54 -2.13
C ARG A 72 -23.34 17.37 -0.62
N THR A 73 -23.57 16.16 -0.16
CA THR A 73 -23.54 15.82 1.27
C THR A 73 -22.10 15.70 1.76
N SER A 74 -21.70 16.62 2.62
CA SER A 74 -20.42 16.56 3.36
C SER A 74 -20.59 15.75 4.63
N TYR A 75 -19.55 14.99 4.97
CA TYR A 75 -19.52 14.15 6.16
C TYR A 75 -18.51 14.70 7.17
N ALA A 76 -18.74 14.46 8.46
CA ALA A 76 -17.78 14.66 9.54
C ALA A 76 -17.59 13.35 10.30
N ILE A 77 -16.39 13.13 10.84
CA ILE A 77 -16.12 11.97 11.70
C ILE A 77 -16.83 12.11 13.05
N THR A 78 -17.38 11.02 13.57
CA THR A 78 -17.94 10.97 14.94
C THR A 78 -16.87 10.58 15.95
N ASP A 79 -17.14 10.73 17.25
CA ASP A 79 -16.24 10.22 18.29
C ASP A 79 -15.99 8.72 18.14
N ALA A 80 -17.04 7.95 17.80
CA ALA A 80 -16.92 6.52 17.52
C ALA A 80 -16.03 6.25 16.29
N GLY A 81 -16.15 7.06 15.23
CA GLY A 81 -15.29 7.00 14.06
C GLY A 81 -13.82 7.26 14.39
N ARG A 82 -13.54 8.23 15.25
CA ARG A 82 -12.18 8.53 15.69
C ARG A 82 -11.56 7.40 16.49
N HIS A 83 -12.28 6.84 17.46
CA HIS A 83 -11.79 5.67 18.21
C HIS A 83 -11.55 4.46 17.29
N ALA A 84 -12.47 4.19 16.36
CA ALA A 84 -12.32 3.10 15.40
C ALA A 84 -11.08 3.27 14.49
N LEU A 85 -10.79 4.50 14.07
CA LEU A 85 -9.59 4.83 13.30
C LEU A 85 -8.33 4.58 14.13
N ASP A 86 -8.26 5.16 15.34
CA ASP A 86 -7.10 5.09 16.22
C ASP A 86 -6.80 3.63 16.60
N ASP A 87 -7.81 2.85 16.99
CA ASP A 87 -7.68 1.42 17.33
C ASP A 87 -7.19 0.60 16.13
N ARG A 88 -7.72 0.87 14.93
CA ARG A 88 -7.33 0.12 13.74
C ARG A 88 -5.88 0.39 13.34
N VAL A 89 -5.47 1.66 13.34
CA VAL A 89 -4.09 2.04 13.01
C VAL A 89 -3.12 1.48 14.05
N ALA A 90 -3.45 1.56 15.33
CA ALA A 90 -2.64 0.97 16.40
C ALA A 90 -2.47 -0.55 16.22
N ALA A 91 -3.55 -1.26 15.90
CA ALA A 91 -3.49 -2.70 15.64
C ALA A 91 -2.62 -3.05 14.42
N MET A 92 -2.71 -2.28 13.32
CA MET A 92 -1.88 -2.48 12.13
C MET A 92 -0.39 -2.26 12.40
N LEU A 93 -0.06 -1.25 13.22
CA LEU A 93 1.33 -0.96 13.58
C LEU A 93 1.90 -2.01 14.55
N ALA A 94 1.08 -2.49 15.50
CA ALA A 94 1.54 -3.38 16.55
C ALA A 94 1.61 -4.86 16.11
N THR A 95 0.73 -5.29 15.22
CA THR A 95 0.58 -6.70 14.85
C THR A 95 0.87 -6.90 13.37
N PRO A 96 1.93 -7.65 13.01
CA PRO A 96 2.18 -8.02 11.62
C PRO A 96 0.98 -8.76 11.05
N ALA A 97 0.52 -8.32 9.88
CA ALA A 97 -0.50 -9.05 9.14
C ALA A 97 0.11 -10.32 8.52
N GLU A 98 -0.71 -11.35 8.36
CA GLU A 98 -0.33 -12.49 7.52
C GLU A 98 -0.45 -12.07 6.05
N GLU A 99 0.68 -11.63 5.49
CA GLU A 99 0.75 -11.19 4.11
C GLU A 99 1.25 -12.31 3.20
N TYR A 100 0.65 -12.40 2.01
CA TYR A 100 1.06 -13.31 0.95
C TYR A 100 1.49 -12.52 -0.30
N PRO A 101 2.65 -11.83 -0.29
CA PRO A 101 3.09 -11.05 -1.43
C PRO A 101 3.30 -11.94 -2.67
N GLU A 102 2.75 -11.52 -3.81
CA GLU A 102 2.85 -12.28 -5.08
C GLU A 102 4.31 -12.58 -5.46
N PHE A 103 5.21 -11.61 -5.28
CA PHE A 103 6.62 -11.80 -5.61
C PHE A 103 7.30 -12.84 -4.71
N ARG A 104 6.99 -12.88 -3.41
CA ARG A 104 7.49 -13.91 -2.50
C ARG A 104 7.04 -15.29 -2.96
N HIS A 105 5.79 -15.41 -3.41
CA HIS A 105 5.28 -16.65 -3.96
C HIS A 105 5.98 -17.03 -5.27
N ALA A 106 6.20 -16.07 -6.18
CA ALA A 106 6.93 -16.29 -7.42
C ALA A 106 8.37 -16.78 -7.18
N VAL A 107 9.09 -16.18 -6.23
CA VAL A 107 10.44 -16.62 -5.83
C VAL A 107 10.42 -18.06 -5.31
N ALA A 108 9.43 -18.43 -4.50
CA ALA A 108 9.28 -19.81 -4.01
C ALA A 108 9.06 -20.82 -5.15
N GLN A 109 8.47 -20.39 -6.27
CA GLN A 109 8.19 -21.23 -7.44
C GLN A 109 9.19 -21.08 -8.59
N ALA A 110 10.23 -20.25 -8.45
CA ALA A 110 11.16 -19.90 -9.54
C ALA A 110 11.91 -21.13 -10.12
N HIS A 111 12.10 -22.18 -9.32
CA HIS A 111 12.72 -23.44 -9.73
C HIS A 111 11.94 -24.19 -10.83
N ASN A 112 10.68 -23.84 -11.08
CA ASN A 112 9.88 -24.43 -12.15
C ASN A 112 10.16 -23.82 -13.54
N LEU A 113 10.98 -22.76 -13.61
CA LEU A 113 11.32 -22.08 -14.85
C LEU A 113 12.79 -22.32 -15.25
N PRO A 114 13.12 -22.28 -16.54
CA PRO A 114 14.51 -22.27 -17.01
C PRO A 114 15.30 -21.12 -16.38
N VAL A 115 16.56 -21.38 -16.04
CA VAL A 115 17.43 -20.40 -15.34
C VAL A 115 17.57 -19.08 -16.11
N ASP A 116 17.68 -19.14 -17.43
CA ASP A 116 17.81 -17.94 -18.27
C ASP A 116 16.56 -17.06 -18.23
N GLU A 117 15.38 -17.68 -18.14
CA GLU A 117 14.10 -16.99 -18.01
C GLU A 117 13.99 -16.34 -16.62
N VAL A 118 14.34 -17.06 -15.55
CA VAL A 118 14.38 -16.52 -14.19
C VAL A 118 15.29 -15.29 -14.12
N LEU A 119 16.52 -15.39 -14.64
CA LEU A 119 17.47 -14.28 -14.66
C LEU A 119 16.92 -13.07 -15.44
N ALA A 120 16.30 -13.29 -16.59
CA ALA A 120 15.70 -12.22 -17.38
C ALA A 120 14.56 -11.50 -16.64
N LEU A 121 13.65 -12.28 -16.01
CA LEU A 121 12.52 -11.75 -15.26
C LEU A 121 12.97 -10.97 -14.01
N LEU A 122 13.93 -11.50 -13.25
CA LEU A 122 14.47 -10.82 -12.06
C LEU A 122 15.17 -9.50 -12.43
N ARG A 123 15.92 -9.47 -13.55
CA ARG A 123 16.54 -8.23 -14.06
C ARG A 123 15.50 -7.21 -14.50
N SER A 124 14.44 -7.65 -15.19
CA SER A 124 13.33 -6.75 -15.58
C SER A 124 12.65 -6.14 -14.36
N ARG A 125 12.36 -6.95 -13.34
CA ARG A 125 11.80 -6.47 -12.06
C ARG A 125 12.74 -5.47 -11.39
N ARG A 126 14.04 -5.78 -11.32
CA ARG A 126 15.06 -4.88 -10.74
C ARG A 126 15.06 -3.51 -11.41
N THR A 127 14.94 -3.44 -12.74
CA THR A 127 14.83 -2.16 -13.46
C THR A 127 13.58 -1.39 -13.03
N ALA A 128 12.41 -2.06 -13.02
CA ALA A 128 11.16 -1.42 -12.60
C ALA A 128 11.21 -0.87 -11.16
N LEU A 129 11.81 -1.62 -10.22
CA LEU A 129 11.96 -1.16 -8.83
C LEU A 129 12.97 0.00 -8.68
N HIS A 130 13.98 0.09 -9.55
CA HIS A 130 14.84 1.28 -9.61
C HIS A 130 14.04 2.50 -10.05
N ASP A 131 13.23 2.37 -11.12
CA ASP A 131 12.39 3.47 -11.61
C ASP A 131 11.39 3.94 -10.52
N ASP A 132 10.81 3.00 -9.76
CA ASP A 132 9.94 3.31 -8.62
C ASP A 132 10.70 4.04 -7.49
N LEU A 133 11.91 3.60 -7.15
CA LEU A 133 12.74 4.24 -6.13
C LEU A 133 13.14 5.66 -6.53
N ASP A 134 13.49 5.89 -7.79
CA ASP A 134 13.82 7.21 -8.32
C ASP A 134 12.61 8.15 -8.27
N ALA A 135 11.42 7.64 -8.60
CA ALA A 135 10.18 8.40 -8.50
C ALA A 135 9.85 8.82 -7.05
N LEU A 136 10.14 7.96 -6.06
CA LEU A 136 10.01 8.31 -4.64
C LEU A 136 11.07 9.31 -4.18
N GLY A 137 12.31 9.20 -4.70
CA GLY A 137 13.37 10.18 -4.44
C GLY A 137 12.98 11.59 -4.86
N LEU A 138 12.42 11.75 -6.06
CA LEU A 138 11.90 13.03 -6.56
C LEU A 138 10.76 13.58 -5.70
N ALA A 139 9.86 12.70 -5.22
CA ALA A 139 8.77 13.10 -4.34
C ALA A 139 9.30 13.59 -2.98
N THR A 140 10.27 12.88 -2.39
CA THR A 140 10.88 13.22 -1.09
C THR A 140 11.60 14.57 -1.16
N ALA A 141 12.37 14.83 -2.23
CA ALA A 141 13.01 16.12 -2.44
C ALA A 141 12.00 17.29 -2.50
N SER A 142 10.80 17.07 -3.07
CA SER A 142 9.72 18.07 -3.07
C SER A 142 9.15 18.29 -1.66
N ILE A 143 8.99 17.24 -0.86
CA ILE A 143 8.50 17.32 0.53
C ILE A 143 9.50 18.07 1.41
N ASP A 144 10.80 17.76 1.29
CA ASP A 144 11.88 18.41 2.02
C ASP A 144 11.94 19.92 1.71
N SER A 145 11.74 20.30 0.45
CA SER A 145 11.70 21.72 0.05
C SER A 145 10.59 22.51 0.75
N LYS A 146 9.50 21.83 1.14
CA LYS A 146 8.36 22.39 1.87
C LYS A 146 8.52 22.31 3.39
N ARG A 147 9.61 21.71 3.89
CA ARG A 147 9.90 21.50 5.32
C ARG A 147 8.76 20.79 6.06
N ILE A 148 8.10 19.84 5.41
CA ILE A 148 7.07 19.02 6.05
C ILE A 148 7.75 18.06 7.04
N PRO A 149 7.35 18.04 8.32
CA PRO A 149 7.94 17.13 9.30
C PRO A 149 7.82 15.65 8.89
N GLU A 150 8.89 14.88 9.11
CA GLU A 150 9.02 13.46 8.71
C GLU A 150 7.83 12.58 9.13
N ARG A 151 7.26 12.83 10.31
CA ARG A 151 6.10 12.09 10.82
C ARG A 151 4.88 12.06 9.86
N PHE A 152 4.80 13.00 8.91
CA PHE A 152 3.70 13.08 7.93
C PHE A 152 3.99 12.36 6.62
N TRP A 153 5.17 11.76 6.45
CA TRP A 153 5.57 11.02 5.26
C TRP A 153 6.42 9.78 5.59
N LEU A 154 6.24 9.23 6.80
CA LEU A 154 6.93 8.00 7.25
C LEU A 154 6.67 6.81 6.32
N ASP A 155 5.50 6.75 5.70
CA ASP A 155 5.14 5.73 4.71
C ASP A 155 6.05 5.77 3.48
N VAL A 156 6.41 6.96 2.99
CA VAL A 156 7.33 7.15 1.85
C VAL A 156 8.75 6.69 2.22
N HIS A 157 9.21 7.02 3.43
CA HIS A 157 10.50 6.57 3.94
C HIS A 157 10.54 5.04 4.10
N TYR A 158 9.48 4.45 4.67
CA TYR A 158 9.31 3.00 4.78
C TYR A 158 9.35 2.33 3.39
N GLN A 159 8.55 2.81 2.43
CA GLN A 159 8.50 2.26 1.08
C GLN A 159 9.86 2.32 0.38
N SER A 160 10.57 3.45 0.48
CA SER A 160 11.90 3.61 -0.10
C SER A 160 12.91 2.63 0.51
N THR A 161 12.84 2.42 1.83
CA THR A 161 13.69 1.46 2.55
C THR A 161 13.42 0.02 2.09
N MET A 162 12.15 -0.37 1.96
CA MET A 162 11.78 -1.71 1.51
C MET A 162 12.17 -1.98 0.06
N LEU A 163 12.02 -0.99 -0.84
CA LEU A 163 12.48 -1.11 -2.23
C LEU A 163 14.00 -1.29 -2.33
N ARG A 164 14.78 -0.55 -1.55
CA ARG A 164 16.24 -0.72 -1.51
C ARG A 164 16.64 -2.12 -1.03
N ALA A 165 15.99 -2.62 0.01
CA ALA A 165 16.24 -3.96 0.52
C ALA A 165 15.92 -5.04 -0.53
N GLU A 166 14.81 -4.89 -1.26
CA GLU A 166 14.47 -5.81 -2.34
C GLU A 166 15.46 -5.73 -3.52
N LEU A 167 15.90 -4.52 -3.89
CA LEU A 167 16.91 -4.31 -4.93
C LEU A 167 18.26 -4.96 -4.55
N GLU A 168 18.71 -4.79 -3.31
CA GLU A 168 19.93 -5.43 -2.81
C GLU A 168 19.83 -6.96 -2.87
N TRP A 169 18.68 -7.51 -2.47
CA TRP A 169 18.42 -8.94 -2.57
C TRP A 169 18.41 -9.44 -4.02
N LEU A 170 17.79 -8.69 -4.93
CA LEU A 170 17.76 -9.00 -6.36
C LEU A 170 19.16 -9.00 -6.95
N ASP A 171 19.96 -7.97 -6.66
CA ASP A 171 21.35 -7.85 -7.13
C ASP A 171 22.18 -9.05 -6.70
N THR A 172 22.17 -9.35 -5.40
CA THR A 172 22.91 -10.47 -4.83
C THR A 172 22.44 -11.80 -5.42
N THR A 173 21.13 -12.00 -5.56
CA THR A 173 20.57 -13.26 -6.03
C THR A 173 20.83 -13.49 -7.50
N ILE A 174 20.65 -12.47 -8.35
CA ILE A 174 20.95 -12.53 -9.79
C ILE A 174 22.42 -12.90 -10.00
N GLU A 175 23.35 -12.28 -9.25
CA GLU A 175 24.77 -12.59 -9.34
C GLU A 175 25.06 -14.06 -8.98
N ARG A 176 24.52 -14.53 -7.84
CA ARG A 176 24.69 -15.90 -7.36
C ARG A 176 24.11 -16.96 -8.30
N ILE A 177 23.00 -16.67 -8.98
CA ILE A 177 22.45 -17.57 -9.98
C ILE A 177 23.33 -17.56 -11.23
N ALA A 178 23.70 -16.37 -11.72
CA ALA A 178 24.45 -16.21 -12.95
C ALA A 178 25.87 -16.79 -12.88
N ASN A 179 26.50 -16.78 -11.70
CA ASN A 179 27.82 -17.36 -11.49
C ASN A 179 27.79 -18.85 -11.06
N GLY A 180 26.60 -19.44 -10.96
CA GLY A 180 26.41 -20.86 -10.61
C GLY A 180 26.55 -21.18 -9.12
N GLN A 181 26.67 -20.19 -8.22
CA GLN A 181 26.62 -20.42 -6.76
C GLN A 181 25.26 -20.95 -6.29
N ILE A 182 24.19 -20.66 -7.03
CA ILE A 182 22.90 -21.33 -6.89
C ILE A 182 22.69 -22.17 -8.15
N SER A 183 22.72 -23.49 -8.00
CA SER A 183 22.57 -24.42 -9.12
C SER A 183 21.10 -24.58 -9.52
N TRP A 184 20.84 -24.53 -10.83
CA TRP A 184 19.53 -24.81 -11.43
C TRP A 184 19.41 -26.24 -11.99
N THR A 185 20.49 -27.03 -11.92
CA THR A 185 20.58 -28.37 -12.51
C THR A 185 20.63 -29.49 -11.47
N GLU A 186 20.76 -29.13 -10.19
CA GLU A 186 20.69 -30.09 -9.09
C GLU A 186 19.28 -30.72 -9.02
N ALA A 187 19.24 -32.05 -8.85
CA ALA A 187 17.98 -32.77 -8.69
C ALA A 187 17.32 -32.38 -7.35
N ILE A 188 15.99 -32.38 -7.31
CA ILE A 188 15.23 -32.13 -6.08
C ILE A 188 15.70 -33.12 -5.00
N PRO A 189 16.20 -32.63 -3.85
CA PRO A 189 16.64 -33.49 -2.76
C PRO A 189 15.55 -34.46 -2.29
N HIS A 190 15.89 -35.74 -2.11
CA HIS A 190 14.95 -36.78 -1.70
C HIS A 190 14.37 -36.55 -0.29
N ASN A 191 15.08 -35.83 0.58
CA ASN A 191 14.60 -35.47 1.92
C ASN A 191 13.50 -34.38 1.90
N LEU A 192 13.23 -33.72 0.77
CA LEU A 192 12.07 -32.84 0.62
C LEU A 192 10.78 -33.59 0.32
N THR A 193 10.85 -34.87 -0.08
CA THR A 193 9.69 -35.72 -0.34
C THR A 193 9.31 -36.60 0.85
N GLU A 194 10.17 -36.68 1.87
CA GLU A 194 9.88 -37.35 3.13
C GLU A 194 8.95 -36.47 3.98
N LYS A 195 7.80 -37.02 4.35
CA LYS A 195 6.93 -36.38 5.35
C LYS A 195 7.70 -36.39 6.68
N ASN A 196 8.12 -35.21 7.14
CA ASN A 196 8.47 -35.03 8.54
C ASN A 196 7.23 -35.41 9.37
N HIS A 197 7.33 -36.54 10.09
CA HIS A 197 6.35 -37.02 11.05
C HIS A 197 6.36 -36.18 12.33
#